data_AF-A0A661WHC1-F1
#
_entry.id   AF-A0A661WHC1-F1
#
_cell.length_a   1.000
_cell.length_b   1.000
_cell.length_c   1.000
_cell.angle_alpha   90.00
_cell.angle_beta   90.00
_cell.angle_gamma   90.00
#
_symmetry.space_group_name_H-M   'P 1'
#
loop_
_entity.id
_entity.type
_entity.pdbx_description
1 polymer ?
#
loop_
_entity_poly.entity_id
_entity_poly.type
_entity_poly.pdbx_seq_one_letter_code
_entity_poly.pdbx_strand_id
1 'polypeptide(L)'
;MLQKKIINKGRLKGNQLRKLSSLLDMMYKPSEIAEEVGFTRRQIYRAYIPLGCPYERDETRHIWINGEAFHQWYRETYKKVKLQKNEAYCVSCKNIITIQDFEEKQKGRYRYQLLTCPNCGGKISKAIEKENSND
;
A
#
# COMPACT_ATOMS: atom_id res chain seq x y z
N MET A 1 -19.93 4.43 8.78
CA MET A 1 -19.29 3.69 7.67
C MET A 1 -17.85 3.40 8.03
N LEU A 2 -17.46 2.13 8.15
CA LEU A 2 -16.06 1.73 8.41
C LEU A 2 -15.21 1.99 7.16
N GLN A 3 -14.38 3.04 7.20
CA GLN A 3 -13.54 3.42 6.06
C GLN A 3 -12.20 2.70 6.14
N LYS A 4 -11.88 1.87 5.14
CA LYS A 4 -10.55 1.27 5.00
C LYS A 4 -9.67 2.21 4.17
N LYS A 5 -8.70 2.86 4.83
CA LYS A 5 -7.73 3.75 4.18
C LYS A 5 -6.49 2.97 3.76
N ILE A 6 -6.08 3.11 2.50
CA ILE A 6 -4.86 2.46 2.01
C ILE A 6 -3.66 3.39 2.24
N ILE A 7 -2.63 2.87 2.89
CA ILE A 7 -1.34 3.56 3.01
C ILE A 7 -0.60 3.44 1.67
N ASN A 8 -0.38 4.58 1.01
CA ASN A 8 0.36 4.66 -0.26
C ASN A 8 1.80 5.15 -0.09
N LYS A 9 2.10 5.93 0.95
CA LYS A 9 3.46 6.43 1.18
C LYS A 9 4.35 5.27 1.61
N GLY A 10 5.55 5.16 1.06
CA GLY A 10 6.52 4.14 1.46
C GLY A 10 6.30 2.74 0.86
N ARG A 11 5.39 2.58 -0.11
CA ARG A 11 5.23 1.31 -0.82
C ARG A 11 6.48 0.98 -1.65
N LEU A 12 6.99 -0.23 -1.48
CA LEU A 12 8.15 -0.79 -2.14
C LEU A 12 7.74 -1.48 -3.44
N LYS A 13 8.63 -1.45 -4.41
CA LYS A 13 8.53 -2.16 -5.70
C LYS A 13 8.92 -3.64 -5.52
N GLY A 14 8.60 -4.48 -6.50
CA GLY A 14 8.86 -5.92 -6.44
C GLY A 14 10.33 -6.28 -6.20
N ASN A 15 11.28 -5.59 -6.83
CA ASN A 15 12.71 -5.79 -6.61
C ASN A 15 13.15 -5.39 -5.18
N GLN A 16 12.60 -4.31 -4.65
CA GLN A 16 12.86 -3.84 -3.29
C GLN A 16 12.26 -4.81 -2.26
N LEU A 17 11.07 -5.36 -2.50
CA LEU A 17 10.47 -6.37 -1.61
C LEU A 17 11.33 -7.64 -1.52
N ARG A 18 11.93 -8.07 -2.64
CA ARG A 18 12.86 -9.21 -2.64
C ARG A 18 14.10 -8.92 -1.79
N LYS A 19 14.67 -7.72 -1.92
CA LYS A 19 15.82 -7.29 -1.12
C LYS A 19 15.47 -7.15 0.37
N LEU A 20 14.28 -6.63 0.67
CA LEU A 20 13.76 -6.55 2.03
C LEU A 20 13.69 -7.92 2.70
N SER A 21 13.23 -8.95 2.00
CA SER A 21 13.21 -10.33 2.53
C SER A 21 14.59 -10.96 2.71
N SER A 22 15.66 -10.27 2.29
CA SER A 22 17.05 -10.73 2.46
C SER A 22 17.77 -9.99 3.59
N LEU A 23 17.12 -9.06 4.29
CA LEU A 23 17.71 -8.46 5.49
C LEU A 23 17.86 -9.53 6.58
N LEU A 24 18.97 -9.46 7.30
CA LEU A 24 19.27 -10.39 8.39
C LEU A 24 18.63 -9.91 9.70
N ASP A 25 18.52 -10.83 10.66
CA ASP A 25 18.13 -10.51 12.04
C ASP A 25 19.31 -9.83 12.78
N MET A 26 19.55 -8.57 12.43
CA MET A 26 20.57 -7.72 13.04
C MET A 26 20.18 -6.24 12.96
N MET A 27 20.87 -5.40 13.74
CA MET A 27 20.64 -3.96 13.75
C MET A 27 21.32 -3.28 12.57
N TYR A 28 20.55 -2.46 11.87
CA TYR A 28 21.01 -1.62 10.76
C TYR A 28 20.76 -0.15 11.06
N LYS A 29 21.64 0.71 10.54
CA LYS A 29 21.37 2.14 10.41
C LYS A 29 20.34 2.37 9.31
N PRO A 30 19.57 3.48 9.38
CA PRO A 30 18.65 3.85 8.31
C PRO A 30 19.29 4.00 6.92
N SER A 31 20.57 4.35 6.84
CA SER A 31 21.30 4.40 5.56
C SER A 31 21.54 3.01 4.98
N GLU A 32 21.90 2.04 5.82
CA GLU A 32 22.23 0.68 5.40
C GLU A 32 20.98 -0.03 4.89
N ILE A 33 19.85 0.04 5.61
CA ILE A 33 18.57 -0.51 5.11
C ILE A 33 18.19 0.12 3.77
N ALA A 34 18.35 1.44 3.65
CA ALA A 34 18.00 2.15 2.44
C ALA A 34 18.84 1.68 1.24
N GLU A 35 20.14 1.47 1.44
CA GLU A 35 21.06 0.95 0.43
C GLU A 35 20.74 -0.50 0.04
N GLU A 36 20.65 -1.39 1.04
CA GLU A 36 20.37 -2.81 0.84
C GLU A 36 19.07 -3.04 0.08
N VAL A 37 17.99 -2.39 0.54
CA VAL A 37 16.65 -2.53 -0.04
C VAL A 37 16.50 -1.71 -1.32
N GLY A 38 17.29 -0.65 -1.50
CA GLY A 38 17.30 0.19 -2.69
C GLY A 38 16.22 1.29 -2.68
N PHE A 39 16.09 2.01 -1.58
CA PHE A 39 15.26 3.22 -1.46
C PHE A 39 16.05 4.36 -0.79
N THR A 40 15.48 5.55 -0.63
CA THR A 40 16.19 6.66 0.03
C THR A 40 16.02 6.64 1.54
N ARG A 41 17.09 6.92 2.30
CA ARG A 41 17.03 7.08 3.77
C ARG A 41 15.88 7.97 4.25
N ARG A 42 15.51 9.00 3.47
CA ARG A 42 14.36 9.90 3.74
C ARG A 42 13.03 9.15 3.91
N GLN A 43 12.85 8.03 3.20
CA GLN A 43 11.65 7.20 3.28
C GLN A 43 11.46 6.60 4.67
N ILE A 44 12.54 6.18 5.36
CA ILE A 44 12.46 5.70 6.74
C ILE A 44 11.93 6.79 7.65
N TYR A 45 12.55 7.97 7.63
CA TYR A 45 12.18 9.06 8.54
C TYR A 45 10.80 9.66 8.26
N ARG A 46 10.38 9.75 6.99
CA ARG A 46 9.14 10.46 6.61
C ARG A 46 7.93 9.57 6.36
N ALA A 47 8.15 8.29 6.11
CA ALA A 47 7.07 7.33 5.90
C ALA A 47 7.05 6.30 7.02
N TYR A 48 8.16 5.60 7.27
CA TYR A 48 8.12 4.39 8.09
C TYR A 48 8.04 4.69 9.59
N ILE A 49 8.90 5.55 10.13
CA ILE A 49 8.88 5.92 11.55
C ILE A 49 7.52 6.51 11.96
N PRO A 50 6.91 7.47 11.21
CA PRO A 50 5.57 7.97 11.52
C PRO A 50 4.46 6.93 11.44
N LEU A 51 4.69 5.80 10.75
CA LEU A 51 3.76 4.69 10.64
C LEU A 51 4.02 3.57 11.66
N GLY A 52 4.91 3.81 12.65
CA GLY A 52 5.18 2.87 13.73
C GLY A 52 6.20 1.79 13.39
N CYS A 53 7.09 2.05 12.43
CA CYS A 53 8.24 1.18 12.17
C CYS A 53 9.01 0.91 13.47
N PRO A 54 9.38 -0.34 13.79
CA PRO A 54 10.18 -0.63 14.97
C PRO A 54 11.58 -0.02 14.80
N TYR A 55 12.02 0.71 15.82
CA TYR A 55 13.38 1.25 15.88
C TYR A 55 13.78 1.46 17.35
N GLU A 56 15.07 1.47 17.57
CA GLU A 56 15.70 1.81 18.84
C GLU A 56 16.53 3.08 18.68
N ARG A 57 16.80 3.74 19.81
CA ARG A 57 17.76 4.82 19.88
C ARG A 57 18.86 4.45 20.84
N ASP A 58 20.10 4.60 20.40
CA ASP A 58 21.24 4.47 21.29
C ASP A 58 21.41 5.73 22.17
N GLU A 59 22.40 5.69 23.07
CA GLU A 59 22.75 6.78 23.98
C GLU A 59 23.09 8.09 23.23
N THR A 60 23.63 7.96 22.03
CA THR A 60 23.95 9.07 21.12
C THR A 60 22.78 9.53 20.25
N ARG A 61 21.57 8.99 20.48
CA ARG A 61 20.33 9.23 19.74
C ARG A 61 20.37 8.81 18.27
N HIS A 62 21.30 7.94 17.86
CA HIS A 62 21.23 7.33 16.54
C HIS A 62 20.12 6.30 16.50
N ILE A 63 19.48 6.21 15.33
CA ILE A 63 18.40 5.25 15.09
C ILE A 63 18.99 3.95 14.60
N TRP A 64 18.52 2.86 15.19
CA TRP A 64 18.83 1.49 14.81
C TRP A 64 17.55 0.73 14.53
N ILE A 65 17.54 -0.08 13.47
CA ILE A 65 16.36 -0.84 13.04
C ILE A 65 16.80 -2.28 12.81
N ASN A 66 16.15 -3.21 13.50
CA ASN A 66 16.37 -4.64 13.25
C ASN A 66 15.79 -5.05 11.89
N GLY A 67 16.57 -5.77 11.07
CA GLY A 67 16.20 -6.13 9.70
C GLY A 67 14.96 -7.04 9.61
N GLU A 68 14.88 -8.07 10.44
CA GLU A 68 13.73 -9.00 10.46
C GLU A 68 12.48 -8.32 11.00
N ALA A 69 12.60 -7.57 12.09
CA ALA A 69 11.48 -6.78 12.65
C ALA A 69 10.96 -5.77 11.63
N PHE A 70 11.85 -5.12 10.88
CA PHE A 70 11.46 -4.20 9.80
C PHE A 70 10.72 -4.92 8.67
N HIS A 71 11.20 -6.09 8.26
CA HIS A 71 10.56 -6.90 7.24
C HIS A 71 9.14 -7.34 7.66
N GLN A 72 8.98 -7.83 8.89
CA GLN A 72 7.68 -8.23 9.44
C GLN A 72 6.70 -7.05 9.52
N TRP A 73 7.12 -5.95 10.16
CA TRP A 73 6.34 -4.72 10.25
C TRP A 73 5.89 -4.22 8.87
N TYR A 74 6.78 -4.29 7.88
CA TYR A 74 6.47 -3.86 6.52
C TYR A 74 5.35 -4.70 5.90
N ARG A 75 5.40 -6.03 6.05
CA ARG A 75 4.38 -6.94 5.49
C ARG A 75 3.00 -6.70 6.09
N GLU A 76 2.94 -6.41 7.38
CA GLU A 76 1.70 -6.11 8.08
C GLU A 76 1.14 -4.75 7.67
N THR A 77 1.98 -3.72 7.67
CA THR A 77 1.61 -2.34 7.35
C THR A 77 1.12 -2.18 5.91
N TYR A 78 1.78 -2.84 4.95
CA TYR A 78 1.50 -2.71 3.52
C TYR A 78 0.72 -3.88 2.92
N LYS A 79 0.03 -4.66 3.77
CA LYS A 79 -0.78 -5.81 3.36
C LYS A 79 -1.69 -5.46 2.17
N LYS A 80 -1.70 -6.36 1.17
CA LYS A 80 -2.59 -6.20 0.02
C LYS A 80 -4.04 -6.34 0.49
N VAL A 81 -4.85 -5.32 0.20
CA VAL A 81 -6.28 -5.36 0.48
C VAL A 81 -6.99 -5.90 -0.76
N LYS A 82 -7.75 -6.99 -0.58
CA LYS A 82 -8.67 -7.50 -1.60
C LYS A 82 -9.96 -6.71 -1.53
N LEU A 83 -10.35 -6.08 -2.65
CA LEU A 83 -11.63 -5.39 -2.78
C LEU A 83 -12.74 -6.42 -2.96
N GLN A 84 -13.86 -6.22 -2.29
CA GLN A 84 -15.07 -7.01 -2.53
C GLN A 84 -15.76 -6.60 -3.85
N LYS A 85 -16.68 -7.43 -4.36
CA LYS A 85 -17.45 -7.13 -5.59
C LYS A 85 -18.19 -5.79 -5.49
N ASN A 86 -18.68 -5.41 -4.31
CA ASN A 86 -19.36 -4.15 -4.02
C ASN A 86 -18.44 -3.05 -3.46
N GLU A 87 -17.11 -3.20 -3.53
CA GLU A 87 -16.16 -2.17 -3.10
C GLU A 87 -15.40 -1.58 -4.28
N ALA A 88 -15.03 -0.31 -4.20
CA ALA A 88 -14.16 0.35 -5.16
C ALA A 88 -13.08 1.16 -4.46
N TYR A 89 -11.90 1.27 -5.07
CA TYR A 89 -10.81 2.10 -4.56
C TYR A 89 -10.82 3.47 -5.25
N CYS A 90 -10.95 4.54 -4.47
CA CYS A 90 -10.86 5.88 -4.99
C CYS A 90 -9.40 6.35 -5.04
N VAL A 91 -8.86 6.60 -6.23
CA VAL A 91 -7.49 7.09 -6.42
C VAL A 91 -7.28 8.52 -5.87
N SER A 92 -8.35 9.33 -5.81
CA SER A 92 -8.30 10.71 -5.33
C SER A 92 -8.16 10.77 -3.80
N CYS A 93 -9.10 10.18 -3.06
CA CYS A 93 -9.08 10.22 -1.59
C CYS A 93 -8.35 9.04 -0.93
N LYS A 94 -7.97 8.02 -1.70
CA LYS A 94 -7.23 6.83 -1.25
C LYS A 94 -8.00 5.95 -0.27
N ASN A 95 -9.32 6.05 -0.29
CA ASN A 95 -10.22 5.24 0.52
C ASN A 95 -10.88 4.15 -0.33
N ILE A 96 -11.13 3.01 0.31
CA ILE A 96 -12.05 2.00 -0.19
C ILE A 96 -13.46 2.46 0.17
N ILE A 97 -14.33 2.49 -0.83
CA ILE A 97 -15.74 2.87 -0.70
C ILE A 97 -16.63 1.69 -1.06
N THR A 98 -17.82 1.66 -0.48
CA THR A 98 -18.90 0.79 -0.94
C THR A 98 -19.57 1.41 -2.16
N ILE A 99 -19.81 0.60 -3.17
CA ILE A 99 -20.54 0.99 -4.37
C ILE A 99 -22.01 1.11 -4.00
N GLN A 100 -22.59 2.30 -4.22
CA GLN A 100 -24.02 2.56 -4.03
C GLN A 100 -24.71 2.60 -5.39
N ASP A 101 -24.28 3.53 -6.25
CA ASP A 101 -24.76 3.68 -7.61
C ASP A 101 -23.60 3.70 -8.61
N PHE A 102 -23.86 3.20 -9.81
CA PHE A 102 -22.90 3.24 -10.92
C PHE A 102 -23.60 3.36 -12.28
N GLU A 103 -22.89 3.97 -13.23
CA GLU A 103 -23.23 3.94 -14.64
C GLU A 103 -22.36 2.90 -15.34
N GLU A 104 -22.95 1.95 -16.07
CA GLU A 104 -22.17 1.09 -16.95
C GLU A 104 -21.78 1.81 -18.23
N LYS A 105 -20.50 1.72 -18.59
CA LYS A 105 -19.96 2.31 -19.81
C LYS A 105 -19.14 1.28 -20.58
N GLN A 106 -19.16 1.42 -21.89
CA GLN A 106 -18.38 0.61 -22.80
C GLN A 106 -17.52 1.50 -23.69
N LYS A 107 -16.22 1.18 -23.79
CA LYS A 107 -15.29 1.80 -24.73
C LYS A 107 -14.65 0.71 -25.58
N GLY A 108 -15.12 0.56 -26.82
CA GLY A 108 -14.75 -0.58 -27.66
C GLY A 108 -15.22 -1.89 -27.03
N ARG A 109 -14.29 -2.82 -26.75
CA ARG A 109 -14.58 -4.10 -26.06
C ARG A 109 -14.52 -4.02 -24.53
N TYR A 110 -14.06 -2.90 -23.98
CA TYR A 110 -13.85 -2.72 -22.55
C TYR A 110 -15.12 -2.20 -21.87
N ARG A 111 -15.65 -2.95 -20.90
CA ARG A 111 -16.81 -2.57 -20.08
C ARG A 111 -16.37 -2.22 -18.66
N TYR A 112 -16.91 -1.13 -18.13
CA TYR A 112 -16.56 -0.64 -16.80
C TYR A 112 -17.75 0.08 -16.14
N GLN A 113 -17.78 0.04 -14.81
CA GLN A 113 -18.67 0.84 -13.97
C GLN A 113 -18.00 2.18 -13.70
N LEU A 114 -18.71 3.27 -13.98
CA LEU A 114 -18.33 4.62 -13.60
C LEU A 114 -19.09 5.01 -12.34
N LEU A 115 -18.35 5.35 -11.30
CA LEU A 115 -18.88 5.68 -9.97
C LEU A 115 -18.43 7.09 -9.59
N THR A 116 -19.22 7.75 -8.75
CA THR A 116 -18.79 8.97 -8.06
C THR A 116 -18.43 8.63 -6.63
N CYS A 117 -17.23 9.02 -6.19
CA CYS A 117 -16.79 8.78 -4.82
C CYS A 117 -17.62 9.61 -3.84
N PRO A 118 -18.34 9.00 -2.88
CA PRO A 118 -19.15 9.75 -1.93
C PRO A 118 -18.32 10.59 -0.95
N ASN A 119 -17.02 10.28 -0.82
CA ASN A 119 -16.13 10.99 0.11
C ASN A 119 -15.49 12.25 -0.51
N CYS A 120 -15.24 12.26 -1.83
CA CYS A 120 -14.51 13.37 -2.45
C CYS A 120 -15.05 13.83 -3.81
N GLY A 121 -16.16 13.27 -4.28
CA GLY A 121 -16.76 13.57 -5.59
C GLY A 121 -15.94 13.11 -6.80
N GLY A 122 -14.81 12.46 -6.60
CA GLY A 122 -13.94 11.99 -7.68
C GLY A 122 -14.56 10.84 -8.46
N LYS A 123 -14.37 10.82 -9.79
CA LYS A 123 -14.83 9.73 -10.66
C LYS A 123 -13.94 8.49 -10.50
N ILE A 124 -14.56 7.32 -10.40
CA ILE A 124 -13.87 6.03 -10.28
C ILE A 124 -14.34 5.13 -11.42
N SER A 125 -13.40 4.57 -12.18
CA SER A 125 -13.69 3.54 -13.19
C SER A 125 -13.30 2.17 -12.64
N LYS A 126 -14.27 1.27 -12.50
CA LYS A 126 -14.08 -0.12 -12.08
C LYS A 126 -14.36 -1.05 -13.25
N ALA A 127 -13.39 -1.87 -13.65
CA ALA A 127 -13.59 -2.84 -14.72
C ALA A 127 -14.67 -3.86 -14.33
N ILE A 128 -15.53 -4.22 -15.28
CA ILE A 128 -16.47 -5.34 -15.11
C ILE A 128 -15.75 -6.59 -15.61
N GLU A 129 -15.44 -7.51 -14.70
CA GLU A 129 -14.96 -8.83 -15.08
C GLU A 129 -16.13 -9.57 -15.76
N LYS A 130 -15.87 -10.19 -16.92
CA LYS A 130 -16.83 -11.14 -17.47
C LYS A 130 -16.90 -12.32 -16.50
N GLU A 131 -18.09 -12.66 -16.03
CA GLU A 131 -18.32 -13.99 -15.50
C GLU A 131 -18.04 -14.95 -16.67
N ASN A 132 -16.90 -15.64 -16.62
CA ASN A 132 -16.72 -16.80 -17.46
C ASN A 132 -17.76 -17.81 -16.98
N SER A 133 -18.84 -17.97 -17.74
CA SER A 133 -19.71 -19.12 -17.66
C SER A 133 -18.84 -20.37 -17.80
N ASN A 134 -18.59 -21.06 -16.69
CA ASN A 134 -18.17 -22.44 -16.73
C ASN A 134 -19.40 -23.23 -17.22
N ASP A 135 -19.48 -23.44 -18.54
CA ASP A 135 -20.16 -24.59 -19.13
C ASP A 135 -19.18 -25.77 -19.15
#